data_AF-A0A960AVT7-F1
#
_entry.id   AF-A0A960AVT7-F1
#
_cell.length_a   1.000
_cell.length_b   1.000
_cell.length_c   1.000
_cell.angle_alpha   90.00
_cell.angle_beta   90.00
_cell.angle_gamma   90.00
#
_symmetry.space_group_name_H-M   'P 1'
#
loop_
_entity.id
_entity.type
_entity.pdbx_description
1 polymer ?
#
loop_
_entity_poly.entity_id
_entity_poly.type
_entity_poly.pdbx_seq_one_letter_code
_entity_poly.pdbx_strand_id
1 'polypeptide(L)'
;IDRPKEWTVSALLGMHPVPQELAEQVGEMLSLDDRTVLALQRQPVRTGLGDLADDPTIYRFLEAIAVYGPAIKELIHEEFGDGIMSAINFNIDVSRREAAGGDRVVVTFDGKFLDYAW
;
A
#
# COMPACT_ATOMS: atom_id res chain seq x y z
N ILE A 1 -16.92 -4.97 1.04
CA ILE A 1 -17.16 -4.32 -0.27
C ILE A 1 -16.46 -5.00 -1.45
N ASP A 2 -16.19 -6.32 -1.42
CA ASP A 2 -15.60 -7.10 -2.54
C ASP A 2 -14.39 -6.44 -3.26
N ARG A 3 -13.42 -5.99 -2.46
CA ARG A 3 -12.15 -5.43 -2.91
C ARG A 3 -11.02 -6.03 -2.09
N PRO A 4 -9.76 -6.03 -2.59
CA PRO A 4 -8.60 -6.45 -1.80
C PRO A 4 -8.59 -5.74 -0.44
N LYS A 5 -8.24 -6.46 0.62
CA LYS A 5 -8.30 -5.94 1.99
C LYS A 5 -7.32 -4.78 2.20
N GLU A 6 -6.14 -4.84 1.58
CA GLU A 6 -5.10 -3.81 1.66
C GLU A 6 -5.57 -2.52 0.99
N TRP A 7 -6.13 -2.62 -0.21
CA TRP A 7 -6.74 -1.47 -0.88
C TRP A 7 -7.87 -0.88 -0.05
N THR A 8 -8.75 -1.73 0.49
CA THR A 8 -9.91 -1.30 1.28
C THR A 8 -9.46 -0.52 2.51
N VAL A 9 -8.55 -1.08 3.32
CA VAL A 9 -8.03 -0.41 4.52
C VAL A 9 -7.30 0.88 4.15
N SER A 10 -6.47 0.87 3.11
CA SER A 10 -5.78 2.06 2.60
C SER A 10 -6.75 3.16 2.17
N ALA A 11 -7.84 2.80 1.48
CA ALA A 11 -8.89 3.74 1.07
C ALA A 11 -9.62 4.37 2.27
N LEU A 12 -9.95 3.57 3.29
CA LEU A 12 -10.57 4.07 4.52
C LEU A 12 -9.65 4.98 5.34
N LEU A 13 -8.34 4.77 5.23
CA LEU A 13 -7.31 5.67 5.79
C LEU A 13 -7.05 6.91 4.91
N GLY A 14 -7.85 7.12 3.85
CA GLY A 14 -7.77 8.31 3.01
C GLY A 14 -6.69 8.26 1.93
N MET A 15 -6.20 7.08 1.54
CA MET A 15 -5.13 6.95 0.54
C MET A 15 -5.63 6.58 -0.87
N HIS A 16 -6.92 6.24 -1.01
CA HIS A 16 -7.58 6.02 -2.31
C HIS A 16 -8.99 6.60 -2.31
N PRO A 17 -9.46 7.13 -3.45
CA PRO A 17 -10.87 7.42 -3.62
C PRO A 17 -11.68 6.12 -3.67
N VAL A 18 -12.84 6.12 -3.04
CA VAL A 18 -13.80 5.01 -3.04
C VAL A 18 -14.92 5.34 -4.03
N PRO A 19 -15.23 4.48 -5.01
CA PRO A 19 -16.39 4.67 -5.89
C PRO A 19 -17.68 4.86 -5.09
N GLN A 20 -18.59 5.74 -5.55
CA GLN A 20 -19.80 6.13 -4.83
C GLN A 20 -20.56 4.95 -4.23
N GLU A 21 -20.89 3.95 -5.04
CA GLU A 21 -21.63 2.76 -4.60
C GLU A 21 -20.94 2.04 -3.43
N LEU A 22 -19.61 1.91 -3.47
CA LEU A 22 -18.84 1.28 -2.39
C LEU A 22 -18.72 2.20 -1.17
N ALA A 23 -18.65 3.52 -1.37
CA ALA A 23 -18.60 4.50 -0.29
C ALA A 23 -19.91 4.53 0.50
N GLU A 24 -21.05 4.42 -0.19
CA GLU A 24 -22.38 4.31 0.42
C GLU A 24 -22.51 3.01 1.22
N GLN A 25 -22.06 1.88 0.67
CA GLN A 25 -22.01 0.60 1.40
C GLN A 25 -21.14 0.68 2.66
N VAL A 26 -19.94 1.26 2.57
CA VAL A 26 -19.07 1.50 3.72
C VAL A 26 -19.75 2.41 4.74
N GLY A 27 -20.41 3.47 4.26
CA GLY A 27 -21.14 4.42 5.08
C GLY A 27 -22.21 3.74 5.94
N GLU A 28 -23.00 2.87 5.33
CA GLU A 28 -24.01 2.07 6.04
C GLU A 28 -23.36 1.12 7.04
N MET A 29 -22.36 0.34 6.62
CA MET A 29 -21.68 -0.65 7.47
C MET A 29 -21.02 -0.05 8.71
N LEU A 30 -20.42 1.14 8.57
CA LEU A 30 -19.68 1.81 9.63
C LEU A 30 -20.47 2.96 10.29
N SER A 31 -21.73 3.16 9.90
CA SER A 31 -22.61 4.24 10.40
C SER A 31 -21.97 5.63 10.26
N LEU A 32 -21.40 5.92 9.08
CA LEU A 32 -20.77 7.21 8.76
C LEU A 32 -21.82 8.24 8.32
N ASP A 33 -21.55 9.51 8.60
CA ASP A 33 -22.39 10.60 8.10
C ASP A 33 -22.16 10.87 6.59
N ASP A 34 -23.12 11.54 5.95
CA ASP A 34 -23.09 11.87 4.52
C ASP A 34 -21.84 12.65 4.10
N ARG A 35 -21.29 13.51 4.97
CA ARG A 35 -20.08 14.28 4.65
C ARG A 35 -18.87 13.36 4.63
N THR A 36 -18.80 12.39 5.53
CA THR A 36 -17.74 11.38 5.57
C THR A 36 -17.84 10.45 4.35
N VAL A 37 -19.04 9.99 3.98
CA VAL A 37 -19.26 9.20 2.75
C VAL A 37 -18.85 9.99 1.51
N LEU A 38 -19.18 11.27 1.43
CA LEU A 38 -18.75 12.13 0.32
C LEU A 38 -17.22 12.33 0.31
N ALA A 39 -16.59 12.45 1.48
CA ALA A 39 -15.15 12.60 1.60
C ALA A 39 -14.39 11.38 1.09
N LEU A 40 -14.87 10.16 1.37
CA LEU A 40 -14.28 8.90 0.88
C LEU A 40 -14.20 8.84 -0.65
N GLN A 41 -15.09 9.54 -1.37
CA GLN A 41 -15.13 9.54 -2.83
C GLN A 41 -14.11 10.48 -3.47
N ARG A 42 -13.53 11.42 -2.71
CA ARG A 42 -12.64 12.44 -3.25
C ARG A 42 -11.26 11.87 -3.50
N GLN A 43 -10.62 12.33 -4.58
CA GLN A 43 -9.20 12.07 -4.79
C GLN A 43 -8.39 12.64 -3.61
N PRO A 44 -7.64 11.81 -2.88
CA PRO A 44 -6.92 12.28 -1.72
C PRO A 44 -5.63 12.99 -2.10
N VAL A 45 -5.24 13.95 -1.25
CA VAL A 45 -3.85 14.39 -1.20
C VAL A 45 -3.12 13.37 -0.34
N ARG A 46 -2.31 12.52 -0.98
CA ARG A 46 -1.49 11.55 -0.27
C ARG A 46 -0.34 12.28 0.41
N THR A 47 -0.51 12.57 1.70
CA THR A 47 0.58 13.08 2.53
C THR A 47 1.53 11.92 2.83
N GLY A 48 2.83 12.20 2.89
CA GLY A 48 3.82 11.21 3.33
C GLY A 48 3.58 10.77 4.78
N LEU A 49 4.51 10.01 5.34
CA LEU A 49 4.33 9.38 6.66
C LEU A 49 4.19 10.38 7.82
N GLY A 50 4.80 11.58 7.75
CA GLY A 50 4.76 12.53 8.86
C GLY A 50 5.22 11.88 10.17
N ASP A 51 4.49 12.12 11.26
CA ASP A 51 4.77 11.52 12.58
C ASP A 51 4.64 9.97 12.59
N LEU A 52 3.95 9.37 11.60
CA LEU A 52 3.87 7.91 11.48
C LEU A 52 5.22 7.28 11.09
N ALA A 53 6.19 8.07 10.62
CA ALA A 53 7.53 7.56 10.34
C ALA A 53 8.23 7.04 11.61
N ASP A 54 7.86 7.58 12.77
CA ASP A 54 8.42 7.17 14.07
C ASP A 54 7.62 6.03 14.73
N ASP A 55 6.47 5.64 14.17
CA ASP A 55 5.72 4.49 14.67
C ASP A 55 6.58 3.21 14.51
N PRO A 56 6.77 2.40 15.57
CA PRO A 56 7.65 1.23 15.50
C PRO A 56 7.25 0.19 14.47
N THR A 57 5.97 0.09 14.11
CA THR A 57 5.49 -0.88 13.12
C THR A 57 5.82 -0.42 11.71
N ILE A 58 5.63 0.87 11.43
CA ILE A 58 5.93 1.50 10.14
C ILE A 58 7.44 1.66 9.93
N TYR A 59 8.16 2.09 10.97
CA TYR A 59 9.60 2.34 10.93
C TYR A 59 10.41 1.10 10.49
N ARG A 60 9.97 -0.12 10.82
CA ARG A 60 10.65 -1.35 10.39
C ARG A 60 10.66 -1.53 8.87
N PHE A 61 9.64 -1.04 8.17
CA PHE A 61 9.67 -1.04 6.70
C PHE A 61 10.66 -0.02 6.17
N LEU A 62 10.74 1.17 6.78
CA LEU A 62 11.74 2.17 6.42
C LEU A 62 13.16 1.65 6.63
N GLU A 63 13.41 0.99 7.76
CA GLU A 63 14.69 0.35 8.09
C GLU A 63 15.04 -0.76 7.09
N ALA A 64 14.08 -1.62 6.73
CA ALA A 64 14.29 -2.66 5.73
C ALA A 64 14.67 -2.07 4.35
N ILE A 65 14.00 -1.01 3.91
CA ILE A 65 14.34 -0.31 2.67
C ILE A 65 15.68 0.42 2.79
N ALA A 66 16.03 0.99 3.94
CA ALA A 66 17.33 1.62 4.15
C ALA A 66 18.48 0.62 4.06
N VAL A 67 18.29 -0.61 4.57
CA VAL A 67 19.29 -1.68 4.53
C VAL A 67 19.38 -2.33 3.14
N TYR A 68 18.24 -2.68 2.53
CA TYR A 68 18.20 -3.48 1.31
C TYR A 68 17.95 -2.69 0.03
N GLY A 69 17.60 -1.41 0.11
CA GLY A 69 17.27 -0.56 -1.04
C GLY A 69 18.33 -0.58 -2.15
N PRO A 70 19.63 -0.41 -1.85
CA PRO A 70 20.68 -0.52 -2.85
C PRO A 70 20.74 -1.90 -3.51
N ALA A 71 20.62 -2.98 -2.74
CA ALA A 71 20.62 -4.34 -3.28
C ALA A 71 19.39 -4.61 -4.16
N ILE A 72 18.20 -4.18 -3.74
CA ILE A 72 16.97 -4.28 -4.53
C ILE A 72 17.12 -3.53 -5.86
N LYS A 73 17.71 -2.33 -5.85
CA LYS A 73 17.98 -1.56 -7.06
C LYS A 73 18.86 -2.35 -8.03
N GLU A 74 20.00 -2.86 -7.58
CA GLU A 74 20.93 -3.59 -8.44
C GLU A 74 20.28 -4.88 -8.98
N LEU A 75 19.51 -5.61 -8.16
CA LEU A 75 18.78 -6.80 -8.61
C LEU A 75 17.71 -6.49 -9.66
N ILE A 76 16.94 -5.39 -9.49
CA ILE A 76 15.98 -4.95 -10.52
C ILE A 76 16.71 -4.66 -11.83
N HIS A 77 17.84 -3.95 -11.76
CA HIS A 77 18.62 -3.59 -12.95
C HIS A 77 19.25 -4.82 -13.63
N GLU A 78 19.74 -5.79 -12.84
CA GLU A 78 20.33 -7.03 -13.36
C GLU A 78 19.28 -7.94 -14.02
N GLU A 79 18.11 -8.09 -13.41
CA GLU A 79 17.07 -9.02 -13.89
C GLU A 79 16.16 -8.39 -14.98
N PHE A 80 15.88 -7.09 -14.90
CA PHE A 80 14.87 -6.43 -15.75
C PHE A 80 15.46 -5.34 -16.67
N GLY A 81 16.62 -4.77 -16.33
CA GLY A 81 17.24 -3.66 -17.05
C GLY A 81 17.01 -2.28 -16.42
N ASP A 82 17.40 -1.22 -17.14
CA ASP A 82 17.26 0.16 -16.66
C ASP A 82 15.79 0.58 -16.60
N GLY A 83 15.31 0.90 -15.40
CA GLY A 83 13.89 1.14 -15.14
C GLY A 83 13.53 1.09 -13.66
N ILE A 84 12.23 0.98 -13.37
CA ILE A 84 11.69 0.92 -12.00
C ILE A 84 10.54 -0.06 -11.84
N MET A 85 10.34 -0.54 -10.62
CA MET A 85 9.08 -1.13 -10.18
C MET A 85 8.07 0.01 -9.91
N SER A 86 6.97 0.03 -10.66
CA SER A 86 5.87 0.98 -10.47
C SER A 86 5.22 0.85 -9.09
N ALA A 87 4.95 1.97 -8.43
CA ALA A 87 4.12 2.06 -7.22
C ALA A 87 2.66 2.51 -7.52
N ILE A 88 2.25 2.55 -8.79
CA ILE A 88 0.90 2.95 -9.24
C ILE A 88 0.15 1.77 -9.85
N ASN A 89 0.69 1.17 -10.90
CA ASN A 89 0.32 -0.19 -11.32
C ASN A 89 1.04 -1.17 -10.40
N PHE A 90 0.43 -1.39 -9.24
CA PHE A 90 1.04 -1.99 -8.08
C PHE A 90 0.00 -2.64 -7.17
N ASN A 91 0.34 -3.78 -6.60
CA ASN A 91 -0.42 -4.46 -5.56
C ASN A 91 0.47 -4.76 -4.35
N ILE A 92 -0.18 -4.82 -3.18
CA ILE A 92 0.44 -5.25 -1.93
C ILE A 92 -0.45 -6.30 -1.27
N ASP A 93 0.16 -7.34 -0.72
CA ASP A 93 -0.49 -8.34 0.13
C ASP A 93 0.23 -8.41 1.48
N VAL A 94 -0.56 -8.56 2.56
CA VAL A 94 -0.07 -8.88 3.89
C VAL A 94 -0.67 -10.20 4.34
N SER A 95 0.18 -11.21 4.51
CA SER A 95 -0.24 -12.55 4.90
C SER A 95 0.54 -13.08 6.10
N ARG A 96 -0.11 -13.98 6.85
CA ARG A 96 0.50 -14.69 7.97
C ARG A 96 1.08 -16.00 7.46
N ARG A 97 2.31 -16.30 7.87
CA ARG A 97 2.95 -17.61 7.67
C ARG A 97 3.36 -18.20 9.01
N GLU A 98 2.79 -19.34 9.35
CA GLU A 98 3.17 -20.09 10.56
C GLU A 98 4.63 -20.58 10.45
N ALA A 99 5.37 -20.54 11.55
CA ALA A 99 6.72 -21.08 11.64
C ALA A 99 7.01 -21.59 13.06
N ALA A 100 7.97 -22.51 13.18
CA ALA A 100 8.30 -23.17 14.45
C ALA A 100 8.72 -22.21 15.59
N GLY A 101 9.19 -21.00 15.25
CA GLY A 101 9.57 -19.95 16.20
C GLY A 101 8.51 -18.86 16.41
N GLY A 102 7.27 -19.10 15.97
CA GLY A 102 6.19 -18.11 15.96
C GLY A 102 5.85 -17.63 14.55
N ASP A 103 4.66 -17.04 14.42
CA ASP A 103 4.14 -16.54 13.16
C ASP A 103 5.06 -15.49 12.54
N ARG A 104 5.07 -15.47 11.21
CA ARG A 104 5.76 -14.47 10.40
C ARG A 104 4.76 -13.65 9.63
N VAL A 105 5.06 -12.36 9.49
CA VAL A 105 4.37 -11.48 8.55
C VAL A 105 5.11 -11.56 7.22
N VAL A 106 4.39 -11.90 6.17
CA VAL A 106 4.87 -11.86 4.79
C VAL A 106 4.21 -10.66 4.13
N VAL A 107 5.03 -9.78 3.57
CA VAL A 107 4.56 -8.64 2.78
C VAL A 107 5.11 -8.81 1.37
N THR A 108 4.22 -8.81 0.39
CA THR A 108 4.57 -8.91 -1.02
C THR A 108 4.30 -7.59 -1.70
N PHE A 109 5.31 -7.06 -2.39
CA PHE A 109 5.21 -5.91 -3.28
C PHE A 109 5.25 -6.42 -4.71
N ASP A 110 4.17 -6.19 -5.46
CA ASP A 110 4.02 -6.63 -6.85
C ASP A 110 3.75 -5.40 -7.72
N GLY A 111 4.80 -4.90 -8.37
CA GLY A 111 4.74 -3.73 -9.23
C GLY A 111 5.15 -4.04 -10.65
N LYS A 112 4.43 -3.45 -11.61
CA LYS A 112 4.81 -3.52 -13.02
C LYS A 112 6.19 -2.89 -13.23
N PHE A 113 7.10 -3.61 -13.91
CA PHE A 113 8.35 -3.01 -14.39
C PHE A 113 8.06 -1.98 -15.49
N LEU A 114 8.67 -0.81 -15.36
CA LEU A 114 8.64 0.28 -16.33
C LEU A 114 10.06 0.56 -16.79
N ASP A 115 10.33 0.21 -18.05
CA ASP A 115 11.60 0.47 -18.72
C ASP A 115 11.78 1.96 -18.99
N TYR A 116 13.02 2.43 -18.82
CA TYR A 116 13.39 3.78 -19.22
C TYR A 116 13.77 3.80 -20.70
N ALA A 117 12.79 4.14 -21.54
CA ALA A 117 13.03 4.45 -22.94
C ALA A 117 13.35 5.94 -23.09
N TRP A 118 14.57 6.23 -23.52
CA TRP A 118 14.99 7.56 -23.99
C TRP A 118 15.11 7.58 -25.51
#